data_AF-A0A7J3NN22-F1
#
_entry.id   AF-A0A7J3NN22-F1
#
_cell.length_a   1.000
_cell.length_b   1.000
_cell.length_c   1.000
_cell.angle_alpha   90.00
_cell.angle_beta   90.00
_cell.angle_gamma   90.00
#
_symmetry.space_group_name_H-M   'P 1'
#
loop_
_entity.id
_entity.type
_entity.pdbx_description
1 polymer ?
#
loop_
_entity_poly.entity_id
_entity_poly.type
_entity_poly.pdbx_seq_one_letter_code
_entity_poly.pdbx_strand_id
1 'polypeptide(L)'
;MKRAGDEYTHKLIISDPETGRSVTIGVDDVKFRSLIEVKIGEIVKGDPFGLVGYELQVTGGSDRDGFPMRSDIESSGRKKVLLSSGPGFKPRKKGERRRKLVRGNTISGDIYQVNMKVVKKGAKDIFKVEEAASS
;
A
#
# COMPACT_ATOMS: atom_id res chain seq x y z
N MET A 1 7.39 0.35 -21.09
CA MET A 1 8.24 1.55 -21.21
C MET A 1 8.72 1.93 -19.81
N LYS A 2 9.93 1.50 -19.42
CA LYS A 2 10.56 1.88 -18.15
C LYS A 2 11.08 3.30 -18.30
N ARG A 3 10.69 4.24 -17.44
CA ARG A 3 11.29 5.58 -17.40
C ARG A 3 12.65 5.48 -16.70
N ALA A 4 13.62 6.25 -17.18
CA ALA A 4 14.92 6.38 -16.54
C ALA A 4 14.72 7.04 -15.17
N GLY A 5 14.80 6.25 -14.09
CA GLY A 5 14.69 6.75 -12.71
C GLY A 5 14.02 5.80 -11.71
N ASP A 6 13.25 4.80 -12.15
CA ASP A 6 12.64 3.82 -11.24
C ASP A 6 13.39 2.47 -11.36
N GLU A 7 14.43 2.27 -10.54
CA GLU A 7 15.03 0.94 -10.33
C GLU A 7 14.03 -0.04 -9.68
N TYR A 8 13.00 0.50 -9.00
CA TYR A 8 11.99 -0.25 -8.27
C TYR A 8 10.64 -0.22 -8.96
N THR A 9 10.02 -1.39 -9.10
CA THR A 9 8.71 -1.57 -9.74
C THR A 9 7.53 -1.29 -8.82
N HIS A 10 7.76 -1.35 -7.50
CA HIS A 10 6.76 -1.19 -6.46
C HIS A 10 7.22 -0.24 -5.37
N LYS A 11 6.28 0.49 -4.76
CA LYS A 11 6.51 1.40 -3.63
C LYS A 11 5.82 0.87 -2.38
N LEU A 12 6.56 0.75 -1.28
CA LEU A 12 6.01 0.46 0.05
C LEU A 12 6.03 1.75 0.87
N ILE A 13 4.85 2.17 1.35
CA ILE A 13 4.73 3.30 2.27
C ILE A 13 4.47 2.74 3.65
N ILE A 14 5.40 2.94 4.57
CA ILE A 14 5.32 2.44 5.93
C ILE A 14 5.13 3.62 6.87
N SER A 15 4.03 3.61 7.61
CA SER A 15 3.68 4.66 8.57
C SER A 15 3.80 4.15 10.01
N ASP A 16 4.43 4.93 10.89
CA ASP A 16 4.42 4.70 12.33
C ASP A 16 3.32 5.54 12.99
N PRO A 17 2.29 4.90 13.58
CA PRO A 17 1.19 5.60 14.23
C PRO A 17 1.62 6.37 15.49
N GLU A 18 2.72 5.99 16.14
CA GLU A 18 3.17 6.64 17.38
C GLU A 18 3.91 7.95 17.10
N THR A 19 4.76 7.95 16.06
CA THR A 19 5.56 9.13 15.69
C THR A 19 4.88 9.97 14.60
N GLY A 20 3.86 9.45 13.93
CA GLY A 20 3.19 10.10 12.80
C GLY A 20 4.05 10.22 11.54
N ARG A 21 5.21 9.55 11.52
CA ARG A 21 6.15 9.59 10.39
C ARG A 21 5.85 8.48 9.39
N SER A 22 6.10 8.75 8.12
CA SER A 22 5.98 7.79 7.03
C SER A 22 7.24 7.75 6.18
N VAL A 23 7.69 6.56 5.81
CA VAL A 23 8.86 6.35 4.94
C VAL A 23 8.40 5.61 3.69
N THR A 24 8.95 6.00 2.55
CA THR A 24 8.73 5.30 1.27
C THR A 24 9.96 4.46 0.94
N ILE A 25 9.75 3.16 0.70
CA ILE A 25 10.79 2.22 0.30
C ILE A 25 10.46 1.72 -1.10
N GLY A 26 11.42 1.85 -2.01
CA GLY A 26 11.36 1.20 -3.33
C GLY A 26 11.65 -0.29 -3.20
N VAL A 27 10.83 -1.12 -3.83
CA VAL A 27 10.93 -2.59 -3.77
C VAL A 27 10.87 -3.20 -5.16
N ASP A 28 11.74 -4.17 -5.40
CA ASP A 28 11.80 -4.96 -6.63
C ASP A 28 10.70 -6.03 -6.68
N ASP A 29 10.34 -6.47 -7.89
CA ASP A 29 9.36 -7.56 -8.12
C ASP A 29 9.67 -8.82 -7.30
N VAL A 30 10.96 -9.16 -7.12
CA VAL A 30 11.37 -10.37 -6.41
C VAL A 30 10.99 -10.31 -4.93
N LYS A 31 11.25 -9.18 -4.26
CA LYS A 31 10.88 -8.97 -2.85
C LYS A 31 9.37 -8.83 -2.72
N PHE A 32 8.73 -8.16 -3.68
CA PHE A 32 7.28 -7.94 -3.70
C PHE A 32 6.46 -9.24 -3.79
N ARG A 33 7.01 -10.31 -4.38
CA ARG A 33 6.36 -11.64 -4.43
C ARG A 33 5.93 -12.15 -3.05
N SER A 34 6.66 -11.80 -2.00
CA SER A 34 6.33 -12.19 -0.62
C SER A 34 5.02 -11.57 -0.10
N LEU A 35 4.50 -10.52 -0.76
CA LEU A 35 3.25 -9.85 -0.42
C LEU A 35 2.09 -10.28 -1.32
N ILE A 36 2.34 -11.07 -2.36
CA ILE A 36 1.27 -11.54 -3.24
C ILE A 36 0.37 -12.48 -2.41
N GLU A 37 -0.94 -12.39 -2.63
CA GLU A 37 -1.99 -13.11 -1.89
C GLU A 37 -2.25 -12.62 -0.46
N VAL A 38 -1.47 -11.68 0.06
CA VAL A 38 -1.74 -11.02 1.34
C VAL A 38 -2.96 -10.11 1.21
N LYS A 39 -3.84 -10.13 2.22
CA LYS A 39 -5.03 -9.26 2.26
C LYS A 39 -4.79 -7.97 3.03
N ILE A 40 -5.54 -6.93 2.69
CA ILE A 40 -5.66 -5.74 3.54
C ILE A 40 -6.15 -6.15 4.93
N GLY A 41 -5.43 -5.73 5.95
CA GLY A 41 -5.68 -6.02 7.36
C GLY A 41 -4.73 -7.08 7.93
N GLU A 42 -4.05 -7.86 7.08
CA GLU A 42 -3.11 -8.89 7.51
C GLU A 42 -1.77 -8.28 7.96
N ILE A 43 -1.13 -8.99 8.89
CA ILE A 43 0.18 -8.63 9.45
C ILE A 43 1.24 -9.45 8.72
N VAL A 44 2.22 -8.74 8.16
CA VAL A 44 3.36 -9.30 7.46
C VAL A 44 4.67 -8.94 8.18
N LYS A 45 5.64 -9.83 8.07
CA LYS A 45 6.98 -9.57 8.60
C LYS A 45 7.75 -8.63 7.67
N GLY A 46 8.50 -7.71 8.25
CA GLY A 46 9.35 -6.77 7.54
C GLY A 46 10.67 -7.36 7.03
N ASP A 47 11.04 -8.57 7.44
CA ASP A 47 12.32 -9.20 7.12
C ASP A 47 12.65 -9.22 5.59
N PRO A 48 11.71 -9.55 4.67
CA PRO A 48 11.98 -9.54 3.23
C PRO A 48 12.34 -8.17 2.66
N PHE A 49 11.99 -7.09 3.38
CA PHE A 49 12.21 -5.70 2.97
C PHE A 49 13.40 -5.06 3.70
N GLY A 50 14.19 -5.85 4.43
CA GLY A 50 15.31 -5.36 5.24
C GLY A 50 14.89 -4.72 6.56
N LEU A 51 13.63 -4.90 6.96
CA LEU A 51 13.05 -4.36 8.19
C LEU A 51 12.99 -5.46 9.25
N VAL A 52 14.17 -5.89 9.69
CA VAL A 52 14.32 -7.03 10.59
C VAL A 52 13.62 -6.76 11.92
N GLY A 53 12.73 -7.68 12.30
CA GLY A 53 11.95 -7.59 13.54
C GLY A 53 10.77 -6.62 13.52
N TYR A 54 10.48 -5.98 12.38
CA TYR A 54 9.25 -5.20 12.22
C TYR A 54 8.06 -6.09 11.86
N GLU A 55 6.91 -5.81 12.47
CA GLU A 55 5.62 -6.34 12.03
C GLU A 55 4.80 -5.20 11.43
N LEU A 56 4.36 -5.40 10.19
CA LEU A 56 3.68 -4.40 9.38
C LEU A 56 2.29 -4.90 9.05
N GLN A 57 1.28 -4.08 9.26
CA GLN A 57 -0.09 -4.38 8.83
C GLN A 57 -0.37 -3.69 7.50
N VAL A 58 -0.85 -4.43 6.51
CA VAL A 58 -1.31 -3.86 5.24
C VAL A 58 -2.60 -3.08 5.49
N THR A 59 -2.62 -1.78 5.19
CA THR A 59 -3.81 -0.95 5.34
C THR A 59 -4.51 -0.66 4.02
N GLY A 60 -3.79 -0.74 2.90
CA GLY A 60 -4.35 -0.51 1.58
C GLY A 60 -3.27 -0.38 0.51
N GLY A 61 -3.65 0.20 -0.62
CA GLY A 61 -2.74 0.41 -1.74
C GLY A 61 -3.43 0.99 -2.96
N SER A 62 -2.66 1.16 -4.03
CA SER A 62 -3.14 1.61 -5.33
C SER A 62 -2.52 0.80 -6.47
N ASP A 63 -3.33 0.57 -7.48
CA ASP A 63 -2.94 -0.05 -8.74
C ASP A 63 -2.06 0.91 -9.58
N ARG A 64 -1.32 0.40 -10.57
CA ARG A 64 -0.53 1.20 -11.53
C ARG A 64 -1.37 2.26 -12.25
N ASP A 65 -2.65 1.99 -12.47
CA ASP A 65 -3.59 2.93 -13.09
C ASP A 65 -4.26 3.90 -12.09
N GLY A 66 -3.82 3.90 -10.82
CA GLY A 66 -4.33 4.80 -9.78
C GLY A 66 -5.65 4.37 -9.14
N PHE A 67 -6.14 3.16 -9.43
CA PHE A 67 -7.32 2.63 -8.76
C PHE A 67 -6.99 2.23 -7.31
N PRO A 68 -7.75 2.71 -6.31
CA PRO A 68 -7.50 2.34 -4.92
C PRO A 68 -7.97 0.92 -4.64
N MET A 69 -7.27 0.25 -3.72
CA MET A 69 -7.73 -1.01 -3.14
C MET A 69 -8.81 -0.77 -2.10
N ARG A 70 -9.68 -1.77 -1.91
CA ARG A 70 -10.77 -1.72 -0.93
C ARG A 70 -10.87 -3.03 -0.15
N SER A 71 -10.84 -2.94 1.17
CA SER A 71 -10.93 -4.05 2.14
C SER A 71 -12.17 -4.93 1.95
N ASP A 72 -13.30 -4.30 1.62
CA ASP A 72 -14.61 -4.95 1.58
C ASP A 72 -14.79 -5.91 0.39
N ILE A 73 -13.86 -5.90 -0.57
CA ILE A 73 -13.99 -6.64 -1.83
C ILE A 73 -12.96 -7.76 -1.85
N GLU A 74 -13.42 -8.98 -1.64
CA GLU A 74 -12.60 -10.18 -1.77
C GLU A 74 -12.31 -10.47 -3.24
N SER A 75 -11.16 -9.98 -3.69
CA SER A 75 -10.69 -10.09 -5.07
C SER A 75 -9.23 -9.63 -5.15
N SER A 76 -8.44 -10.27 -5.99
CA SER A 76 -7.12 -9.77 -6.41
C SER A 76 -7.22 -8.78 -7.58
N GLY A 77 -8.28 -8.88 -8.39
CA GLY A 77 -8.52 -8.05 -9.58
C GLY A 77 -9.37 -6.79 -9.35
N ARG A 78 -9.65 -6.08 -10.45
CA ARG A 78 -10.55 -4.91 -10.49
C ARG A 78 -12.01 -5.35 -10.62
N LYS A 79 -12.91 -4.71 -9.87
CA LYS A 79 -14.36 -4.93 -9.96
C LYS A 79 -15.10 -3.60 -10.06
N LYS A 80 -16.19 -3.57 -10.85
CA LYS A 80 -17.14 -2.45 -10.86
C LYS A 80 -18.16 -2.66 -9.73
N VAL A 81 -18.12 -1.81 -8.72
CA VAL A 81 -19.06 -1.85 -7.58
C VAL A 81 -19.81 -0.53 -7.46
N LEU A 82 -21.06 -0.62 -6.98
CA LEU A 82 -21.90 0.53 -6.71
C LEU A 82 -21.50 1.13 -5.36
N LEU A 83 -20.77 2.24 -5.38
CA LEU A 83 -20.27 2.89 -4.17
C LEU A 83 -21.20 4.02 -3.73
N SER A 84 -21.46 4.09 -2.44
CA SER A 84 -22.09 5.23 -1.76
C SER A 84 -21.04 6.17 -1.15
N SER A 85 -19.94 5.64 -0.65
CA SER A 85 -18.84 6.39 -0.03
C SER A 85 -17.56 5.55 0.08
N GLY A 86 -16.50 6.18 0.58
CA GLY A 86 -15.23 5.54 0.95
C GLY A 86 -14.14 5.63 -0.12
N PRO A 87 -13.11 4.76 -0.04
CA PRO A 87 -12.01 4.74 -1.01
C PRO A 87 -12.52 4.62 -2.45
N GLY A 88 -12.05 5.51 -3.32
CA GLY A 88 -12.45 5.59 -4.73
C GLY A 88 -13.72 6.41 -5.01
N PHE A 89 -14.52 6.76 -3.99
CA PHE A 89 -15.72 7.58 -4.20
C PHE A 89 -16.03 8.53 -3.03
N LYS A 90 -15.89 9.83 -3.31
CA LYS A 90 -16.36 10.91 -2.44
C LYS A 90 -17.67 11.47 -3.02
N PRO A 91 -18.84 11.16 -2.44
CA PRO A 91 -20.13 11.66 -2.93
C PRO A 91 -20.19 13.18 -2.77
N ARG A 92 -20.78 13.88 -3.75
CA ARG A 92 -20.99 15.34 -3.68
C ARG A 92 -22.38 15.69 -3.14
N LYS A 93 -23.36 14.81 -3.35
CA LYS A 93 -24.73 14.96 -2.85
C LYS A 93 -25.08 13.84 -1.89
N LYS A 94 -25.95 14.13 -0.92
CA LYS A 94 -26.49 13.12 -0.01
C LYS A 94 -27.27 12.08 -0.81
N GLY A 95 -26.98 10.79 -0.59
CA GLY A 95 -27.61 9.68 -1.30
C GLY A 95 -27.05 9.38 -2.69
N GLU A 96 -26.03 10.09 -3.15
CA GLU A 96 -25.37 9.80 -4.43
C GLU A 96 -24.70 8.43 -4.38
N ARG A 97 -25.00 7.57 -5.36
CA ARG A 97 -24.32 6.29 -5.56
C ARG A 97 -23.81 6.21 -6.99
N ARG A 98 -22.58 5.76 -7.17
CA ARG A 98 -21.97 5.61 -8.51
C ARG A 98 -21.26 4.29 -8.64
N ARG A 99 -21.48 3.61 -9.77
CA ARG A 99 -20.67 2.45 -10.15
C ARG A 99 -19.27 2.93 -10.54
N LYS A 100 -18.27 2.47 -9.80
CA LYS A 100 -16.85 2.76 -10.06
C LYS A 100 -16.02 1.50 -10.06
N LEU A 101 -14.93 1.53 -10.82
CA LEU A 101 -13.89 0.51 -10.79
C LEU A 101 -13.02 0.74 -9.55
N VAL A 102 -12.81 -0.32 -8.79
CA VAL A 102 -11.88 -0.36 -7.65
C VAL A 102 -11.16 -1.71 -7.67
N ARG A 103 -9.99 -1.77 -7.02
CA ARG A 103 -9.25 -3.03 -6.82
C ARG A 103 -9.75 -3.70 -5.54
N GLY A 104 -9.76 -5.02 -5.52
CA GLY A 104 -10.09 -5.76 -4.31
C GLY A 104 -9.01 -5.68 -3.22
N ASN A 105 -9.22 -6.45 -2.16
CA ASN A 105 -8.41 -6.43 -0.94
C ASN A 105 -7.15 -7.29 -1.01
N THR A 106 -7.02 -8.16 -2.00
CA THR A 106 -5.90 -9.10 -2.10
C THR A 106 -4.79 -8.49 -2.95
N ILE A 107 -3.57 -8.50 -2.44
CA ILE A 107 -2.41 -7.95 -3.15
C ILE A 107 -2.06 -8.85 -4.35
N SER A 108 -1.84 -8.21 -5.50
CA SER A 108 -1.45 -8.83 -6.77
C SER A 108 -0.29 -8.06 -7.39
N GLY A 109 0.44 -8.67 -8.33
CA GLY A 109 1.59 -8.05 -8.99
C GLY A 109 1.31 -6.78 -9.82
N ASP A 110 0.04 -6.43 -10.03
CA ASP A 110 -0.34 -5.18 -10.73
C ASP A 110 -0.34 -3.96 -9.81
N ILE A 111 -0.25 -4.15 -8.48
CA ILE A 111 -0.27 -3.04 -7.51
C ILE A 111 1.01 -2.24 -7.65
N TYR A 112 0.93 -0.91 -7.66
CA TYR A 112 2.12 -0.06 -7.70
C TYR A 112 2.57 0.34 -6.30
N GLN A 113 1.62 0.69 -5.43
CA GLN A 113 1.90 1.19 -4.10
C GLN A 113 1.12 0.38 -3.06
N VAL A 114 1.80 -0.05 -1.99
CA VAL A 114 1.17 -0.66 -0.82
C VAL A 114 1.40 0.22 0.38
N ASN A 115 0.33 0.49 1.12
CA ASN A 115 0.36 1.25 2.36
C ASN A 115 0.34 0.26 3.54
N MET A 116 1.27 0.46 4.46
CA MET A 116 1.45 -0.36 5.64
C MET A 116 1.58 0.49 6.89
N LYS A 117 1.16 -0.07 8.01
CA LYS A 117 1.26 0.52 9.35
C LYS A 117 2.19 -0.34 10.20
N VAL A 118 3.07 0.27 10.98
CA VAL A 118 3.89 -0.46 11.97
C VAL A 118 2.98 -0.90 13.12
N VAL A 119 2.96 -2.21 13.39
CA VAL A 119 2.29 -2.81 14.56
C VAL A 119 3.32 -3.07 15.67
N LYS A 120 4.50 -3.57 15.29
CA LYS A 120 5.60 -3.85 16.20
C LYS A 120 6.88 -3.26 15.65
N LYS A 121 7.57 -2.47 16.48
CA LYS A 121 8.86 -1.87 16.13
C LYS A 121 9.96 -2.94 16.23
N GLY A 122 10.75 -3.04 15.17
CA GLY A 122 11.98 -3.84 15.16
C GLY A 122 13.15 -3.09 15.81
N ALA A 123 14.33 -3.72 15.75
CA ALA A 123 15.52 -3.22 16.43
C ALA A 123 16.14 -1.97 15.76
N LYS A 124 15.84 -1.70 14.48
CA LYS A 124 16.49 -0.65 13.69
C LYS A 124 15.52 0.47 13.32
N ASP A 125 15.71 1.66 13.88
CA ASP A 125 14.89 2.83 13.56
C ASP A 125 14.92 3.18 12.07
N ILE A 126 13.81 2.94 11.39
CA ILE A 126 13.62 3.27 9.97
C ILE A 126 13.16 4.72 9.74
N PHE A 127 12.65 5.40 10.78
CA PHE A 127 12.10 6.77 10.70
C PHE A 127 13.14 7.89 10.92
N LYS A 128 14.44 7.53 10.93
CA LYS A 128 15.55 8.47 11.17
C LYS A 128 16.25 8.97 9.90
N VAL A 129 15.83 8.57 8.71
CA VAL A 129 16.48 9.01 7.47
C VAL A 129 15.46 9.68 6.56
N GLU A 130 15.42 11.01 6.64
CA GLU A 130 15.27 11.95 5.51
C GLU A 130 15.26 13.40 6.07
N GLU A 131 16.44 13.86 6.51
CA GLU A 131 16.75 15.30 6.66
C GLU A 131 17.78 15.73 5.58
N ALA A 132 17.91 14.95 4.50
CA ALA A 132 18.93 15.15 3.47
C ALA A 132 18.34 15.10 2.05
N ALA A 133 17.42 16.02 1.74
CA ALA A 133 17.06 16.38 0.37
C ALA A 133 16.39 17.77 0.32
N SER A 134 17.05 18.80 0.85
CA SER A 134 16.72 20.22 0.56
C SER A 134 17.89 21.12 0.93
N SER A 135 18.99 20.96 0.20
CA SER A 135 20.09 21.92 0.14
C SER A 135 20.66 21.93 -1.26
#